data_AF-A0AAV3Q3S8-F1
#
_entry.id   AF-A0AAV3Q3S8-F1
#
_cell.length_a   1.000
_cell.length_b   1.000
_cell.length_c   1.000
_cell.angle_alpha   90.00
_cell.angle_beta   90.00
_cell.angle_gamma   90.00
#
_symmetry.space_group_name_H-M   'P 1'
#
loop_
_entity.id
_entity.type
_entity.pdbx_description
1 polymer ?
#
loop_
_entity_poly.entity_id
_entity_poly.type
_entity_poly.pdbx_seq_one_letter_code
_entity_poly.pdbx_strand_id
1 'polypeptide(L)'
;MSRLSFRPRPLDIHKKLPILKSVKDFEDDDTPGATRNSQIFRITAEPDNEGRRSTSAVLPSPNVSQTHSKKLAAEIPTPEFVVVDTYERDYTCTFSQPTSYIHARGARAEIGEFVEYDLDNEDEDWLSEFNMERNNLSAENFETILYKLEVLDHKARERAGIIVSTLGSAIPVLLTFDAAVEALQSFSIKYGVFQSIYSYWKGKFNELVGDSCADSQFPSVSCTVRD
;
A
#
# COMPACT_ATOMS: atom_id res chain seq x y z
N MET A 1 35.88 -36.83 36.80
CA MET A 1 35.62 -36.13 35.53
C MET A 1 35.48 -37.15 34.41
N SER A 2 34.27 -37.39 33.92
CA SER A 2 34.01 -38.35 32.83
C SER A 2 34.37 -37.71 31.50
N ARG A 3 35.36 -38.26 30.78
CA ARG A 3 35.68 -37.85 29.40
C ARG A 3 34.49 -38.24 28.52
N LEU A 4 33.80 -37.25 27.97
CA LEU A 4 32.84 -37.46 26.89
C LEU A 4 33.55 -38.20 25.76
N SER A 5 33.23 -39.48 25.59
CA SER A 5 33.81 -40.29 24.51
C SER A 5 33.17 -39.85 23.19
N PHE A 6 33.82 -38.94 22.48
CA PHE A 6 33.47 -38.66 21.10
C PHE A 6 33.88 -39.86 20.26
N ARG A 7 32.96 -40.80 20.05
CA ARG A 7 33.09 -41.77 18.96
C ARG A 7 32.76 -41.00 17.68
N PRO A 8 33.66 -40.95 16.68
CA PRO A 8 33.31 -40.41 15.38
C PRO A 8 32.19 -41.28 14.80
N ARG A 9 30.95 -40.77 14.87
CA ARG A 9 29.83 -41.36 14.14
C ARG A 9 29.99 -40.92 12.69
N PRO A 10 30.00 -41.84 11.70
CA PRO A 10 29.99 -41.47 10.30
C PRO A 10 28.81 -40.51 10.03
N LEU A 11 29.08 -39.42 9.31
CA LEU A 11 28.03 -38.50 8.89
C LEU A 11 27.14 -39.21 7.88
N ASP A 12 25.85 -39.29 8.17
CA ASP A 12 24.87 -39.79 7.22
C ASP A 12 24.56 -38.69 6.19
N ILE A 13 25.19 -38.78 5.02
CA ILE A 13 25.01 -37.86 3.90
C ILE A 13 23.60 -37.93 3.29
N HIS A 14 22.80 -38.94 3.64
CA HIS A 14 21.41 -39.09 3.17
C HIS A 14 20.41 -38.52 4.16
N LYS A 15 20.86 -38.02 5.31
CA LYS A 15 19.99 -37.36 6.27
C LYS A 15 19.43 -36.07 5.65
N LYS A 16 18.11 -35.94 5.61
CA LYS A 16 17.43 -34.73 5.15
C LYS A 16 17.77 -33.55 6.06
N LEU A 17 18.03 -32.40 5.45
CA LEU A 17 18.23 -31.15 6.17
C LEU A 17 16.90 -30.66 6.74
N PRO A 18 16.90 -30.08 7.96
CA PRO A 18 15.73 -29.35 8.45
C PRO A 18 15.49 -28.14 7.54
N ILE A 19 14.24 -27.95 7.14
CA ILE A 19 13.81 -26.78 6.38
C ILE A 19 13.34 -25.75 7.39
N LEU A 20 13.94 -24.56 7.34
CA LEU A 20 13.53 -23.41 8.15
C LEU A 20 12.61 -22.56 7.30
N LYS A 21 11.46 -22.20 7.85
CA LYS A 21 10.45 -21.35 7.19
C LYS A 21 10.61 -19.90 7.61
N SER A 22 11.01 -19.64 8.86
CA SER A 22 11.21 -18.29 9.38
C SER A 22 12.43 -18.17 10.30
N VAL A 23 12.89 -16.94 10.54
CA VAL A 23 13.95 -16.65 11.53
C VAL A 23 13.49 -16.99 12.96
N LYS A 24 12.18 -17.03 13.22
CA LYS A 24 11.62 -17.48 14.51
C LYS A 24 11.78 -19.00 14.72
N ASP A 25 11.92 -19.79 13.65
CA ASP A 25 12.14 -21.24 13.73
C ASP A 25 13.53 -21.61 14.28
N PHE A 26 14.39 -20.61 14.51
CA PHE A 26 15.66 -20.79 15.23
C PHE A 26 15.49 -20.75 16.76
N GLU A 27 14.39 -20.17 17.25
CA GLU A 27 14.24 -19.78 18.67
C GLU A 27 13.43 -20.80 19.50
N ASP A 28 12.79 -21.81 18.89
CA ASP A 28 11.87 -22.73 19.60
C ASP A 28 12.23 -24.22 19.37
N ASP A 29 13.06 -24.78 20.26
CA ASP A 29 12.61 -25.66 21.34
C ASP A 29 13.84 -26.26 22.04
N ASP A 30 13.93 -26.00 23.34
CA ASP A 30 14.84 -26.58 24.32
C ASP A 30 14.71 -28.11 24.35
N THR A 31 15.26 -28.79 23.34
CA THR A 31 15.56 -30.21 23.45
C THR A 31 16.91 -30.36 24.16
N PRO A 32 16.97 -30.90 25.40
CA PRO A 32 18.23 -31.20 26.06
C PRO A 32 18.85 -32.43 25.38
N GLY A 33 19.48 -32.22 24.23
CA GLY A 33 20.07 -33.29 23.43
C GLY A 33 20.95 -32.85 22.25
N ALA A 34 20.91 -31.58 21.84
CA ALA A 34 21.69 -31.08 20.70
C ALA A 34 22.96 -30.33 21.13
N THR A 35 23.88 -30.99 21.83
CA THR A 35 25.20 -30.43 22.20
C THR A 35 26.15 -30.26 21.00
N ARG A 36 25.74 -29.67 19.87
CA ARG A 36 26.66 -29.52 18.73
C ARG A 36 26.39 -28.46 17.66
N ASN A 37 25.68 -27.37 17.92
CA ASN A 37 25.54 -26.28 16.94
C ASN A 37 26.08 -24.90 17.35
N SER A 38 26.79 -24.78 18.48
CA SER A 38 27.30 -23.50 18.96
C SER A 38 28.64 -23.04 18.33
N GLN A 39 29.03 -23.53 17.14
CA GLN A 39 30.32 -23.17 16.50
C GLN A 39 30.22 -22.87 15.00
N ILE A 40 29.13 -22.25 14.54
CA ILE A 40 29.07 -21.65 13.19
C ILE A 40 28.79 -20.15 13.34
N PHE A 41 29.67 -19.46 14.06
CA PHE A 41 29.72 -18.00 14.12
C PHE A 41 31.19 -17.60 13.99
N ARG A 42 31.75 -17.68 12.77
CA ARG A 42 33.07 -17.08 12.47
C ARG A 42 33.48 -16.97 10.98
N ILE A 43 32.60 -16.54 10.08
CA ILE A 43 33.08 -16.01 8.79
C ILE A 43 32.37 -14.70 8.47
N THR A 44 33.11 -13.61 8.68
CA THR A 44 32.89 -12.25 8.19
C THR A 44 33.96 -11.99 7.11
N ALA A 45 33.59 -11.23 6.06
CA ALA A 45 34.44 -10.62 5.00
C ALA A 45 34.93 -11.60 3.90
N GLU A 46 34.78 -11.39 2.57
CA GLU A 46 34.82 -10.21 1.69
C GLU A 46 34.06 -10.47 0.35
N PRO A 47 33.81 -9.46 -0.51
CA PRO A 47 33.11 -9.57 -1.80
C PRO A 47 34.06 -9.63 -3.03
N ASP A 48 33.74 -10.46 -4.03
CA ASP A 48 34.13 -10.29 -5.46
C ASP A 48 33.41 -11.39 -6.28
N ASN A 49 32.48 -11.04 -7.18
CA ASN A 49 32.64 -10.67 -8.59
C ASN A 49 32.49 -11.85 -9.58
N GLU A 50 31.69 -11.57 -10.61
CA GLU A 50 31.60 -12.19 -11.93
C GLU A 50 30.83 -13.50 -12.16
N GLY A 51 29.55 -13.34 -12.52
CA GLY A 51 29.08 -13.53 -13.89
C GLY A 51 29.39 -14.85 -14.60
N ARG A 52 28.34 -15.66 -14.82
CA ARG A 52 28.09 -16.28 -16.14
C ARG A 52 26.66 -16.80 -16.29
N ARG A 53 25.94 -16.14 -17.19
CA ARG A 53 24.79 -16.69 -17.92
C ARG A 53 25.20 -18.01 -18.58
N SER A 54 24.30 -18.99 -18.63
CA SER A 54 24.11 -19.87 -19.78
C SER A 54 22.77 -20.59 -19.68
N THR A 55 21.86 -20.13 -20.54
CA THR A 55 20.67 -20.81 -21.02
C THR A 55 20.99 -22.20 -21.58
N SER A 56 20.15 -23.20 -21.30
CA SER A 56 19.97 -24.34 -22.20
C SER A 56 18.69 -25.09 -21.87
N ALA A 57 17.69 -24.88 -22.71
CA ALA A 57 16.50 -25.71 -22.81
C ALA A 57 16.84 -26.92 -23.69
N VAL A 58 16.80 -28.14 -23.15
CA VAL A 58 16.71 -29.38 -23.94
C VAL A 58 15.96 -30.44 -23.14
N LEU A 59 14.78 -30.83 -23.63
CA LEU A 59 14.11 -32.10 -23.32
C LEU A 59 14.86 -33.24 -24.03
N PRO A 60 14.96 -34.43 -23.43
CA PRO A 60 14.10 -35.53 -23.92
C PRO A 60 13.61 -36.51 -22.83
N SER A 61 12.40 -37.03 -23.02
CA SER A 61 11.82 -38.22 -22.37
C SER A 61 12.05 -39.47 -23.26
N PRO A 62 11.67 -40.73 -22.93
CA PRO A 62 11.38 -41.41 -21.65
C PRO A 62 12.18 -42.74 -21.48
N ASN A 63 12.33 -43.28 -20.25
CA ASN A 63 12.11 -44.71 -19.92
C ASN A 63 12.44 -45.07 -18.45
N VAL A 64 11.35 -45.24 -17.70
CA VAL A 64 11.02 -46.26 -16.70
C VAL A 64 12.18 -47.05 -16.05
N SER A 65 12.42 -46.77 -14.76
CA SER A 65 12.68 -47.78 -13.74
C SER A 65 11.87 -47.41 -12.51
N GLN A 66 10.75 -48.12 -12.34
CA GLN A 66 9.78 -47.94 -11.27
C GLN A 66 10.43 -48.28 -9.93
N THR A 67 10.53 -47.29 -9.04
CA THR A 67 10.55 -47.54 -7.60
C THR A 67 9.27 -46.98 -7.00
N HIS A 68 8.64 -47.81 -6.18
CA HIS A 68 7.27 -47.67 -5.73
C HIS A 68 7.09 -46.47 -4.79
N SER A 69 6.19 -45.56 -5.21
CA SER A 69 5.19 -44.88 -4.39
C SER A 69 5.63 -44.27 -3.05
N LYS A 70 5.88 -42.96 -3.04
CA LYS A 70 4.87 -41.97 -2.60
C LYS A 70 5.00 -40.77 -3.52
N LYS A 71 3.97 -40.49 -4.33
CA LYS A 71 3.85 -39.17 -4.96
C LYS A 71 3.91 -38.17 -3.81
N LEU A 72 4.98 -37.40 -3.72
CA LEU A 72 5.00 -36.21 -2.88
C LEU A 72 3.78 -35.42 -3.36
N ALA A 73 2.74 -35.36 -2.54
CA ALA A 73 1.65 -34.43 -2.79
C ALA A 73 2.34 -33.08 -3.00
N ALA A 74 2.02 -32.38 -4.09
CA ALA A 74 2.52 -31.03 -4.28
C ALA A 74 2.21 -30.26 -3.00
N GLU A 75 3.25 -29.86 -2.26
CA GLU A 75 3.07 -29.16 -1.00
C GLU A 75 2.45 -27.82 -1.36
N ILE A 76 1.17 -27.65 -1.01
CA ILE A 76 0.45 -26.42 -1.26
C ILE A 76 1.00 -25.41 -0.25
N PRO A 77 1.58 -24.28 -0.70
CA PRO A 77 2.09 -23.27 0.20
C PRO A 77 0.95 -22.76 1.09
N THR A 78 1.20 -22.72 2.40
CA THR A 78 0.26 -22.12 3.36
C THR A 78 0.52 -20.61 3.38
N PRO A 79 -0.51 -19.75 3.28
CA PRO A 79 -0.30 -18.31 3.38
C PRO A 79 0.22 -17.93 4.77
N GLU A 80 1.13 -16.98 4.81
CA GLU A 80 1.59 -16.37 6.05
C GLU A 80 0.58 -15.31 6.51
N PHE A 81 0.44 -15.15 7.83
CA PHE A 81 -0.36 -14.07 8.42
C PHE A 81 0.56 -13.10 9.15
N VAL A 82 0.18 -11.83 9.14
CA VAL A 82 0.89 -10.74 9.81
C VAL A 82 -0.08 -10.09 10.79
N VAL A 83 0.39 -9.85 12.01
CA VAL A 83 -0.35 -9.06 13.00
C VAL A 83 -0.11 -7.59 12.69
N VAL A 84 -1.19 -6.82 12.57
CA VAL A 84 -1.14 -5.38 12.30
C VAL A 84 -1.29 -4.64 13.61
N ASP A 85 -0.25 -3.93 14.03
CA ASP A 85 -0.19 -3.26 15.34
C ASP A 85 -1.28 -2.17 15.51
N THR A 86 -1.76 -1.56 14.41
CA THR A 86 -2.79 -0.52 14.43
C THR A 86 -4.21 -1.05 14.45
N TYR A 87 -4.42 -2.37 14.28
CA TYR A 87 -5.75 -2.96 14.09
C TYR A 87 -6.75 -2.56 15.18
N GLU A 88 -6.34 -2.63 16.45
CA GLU A 88 -7.20 -2.28 17.60
C GLU A 88 -7.50 -0.78 17.71
N ARG A 89 -6.70 0.08 17.08
CA ARG A 89 -6.96 1.52 16.96
C ARG A 89 -7.92 1.82 15.82
N ASP A 90 -7.72 1.16 14.68
CA ASP A 90 -8.45 1.44 13.44
C ASP A 90 -9.86 0.83 13.46
N TYR A 91 -10.03 -0.29 14.17
CA TYR A 91 -11.30 -1.00 14.28
C TYR A 91 -11.78 -1.05 15.73
N THR A 92 -12.79 -0.25 16.06
CA THR A 92 -13.41 -0.28 17.39
C THR A 92 -14.40 -1.44 17.52
N CYS A 93 -14.29 -2.19 18.62
CA CYS A 93 -15.22 -3.29 18.92
C CYS A 93 -16.55 -2.77 19.49
N THR A 94 -17.39 -2.20 18.62
CA THR A 94 -18.71 -1.62 18.99
C THR A 94 -19.89 -2.55 18.69
N PHE A 95 -19.63 -3.71 18.09
CA PHE A 95 -20.69 -4.65 17.71
C PHE A 95 -21.33 -5.34 18.92
N SER A 96 -22.62 -5.14 19.10
CA SER A 96 -23.45 -5.88 20.06
C SER A 96 -24.31 -6.91 19.33
N GLN A 97 -24.11 -8.20 19.61
CA GLN A 97 -24.86 -9.27 18.95
C GLN A 97 -26.37 -9.18 19.28
N PRO A 98 -27.26 -9.04 18.27
CA PRO A 98 -28.69 -9.05 18.50
C PRO A 98 -29.21 -10.45 18.87
N THR A 99 -30.37 -10.51 19.54
CA THR A 99 -31.01 -11.77 19.92
C THR A 99 -31.64 -12.52 18.73
N SER A 100 -31.79 -11.85 17.59
CA SER A 100 -32.32 -12.42 16.34
C SER A 100 -31.24 -12.42 15.25
N TYR A 101 -31.46 -13.16 14.17
CA TYR A 101 -30.59 -13.06 13.00
C TYR A 101 -30.63 -11.65 12.38
N ILE A 102 -29.53 -11.27 11.74
CA ILE A 102 -29.39 -9.98 11.07
C ILE A 102 -30.28 -9.99 9.83
N HIS A 103 -31.26 -9.09 9.81
CA HIS A 103 -32.06 -8.81 8.63
C HIS A 103 -31.53 -7.53 7.99
N ALA A 104 -30.67 -7.68 6.97
CA ALA A 104 -30.07 -6.53 6.30
C ALA A 104 -31.14 -5.68 5.61
N ARG A 105 -31.18 -4.38 5.95
CA ARG A 105 -31.77 -3.33 5.11
C ARG A 105 -30.64 -2.74 4.26
N GLY A 106 -30.98 -2.13 3.12
CA GLY A 106 -29.97 -1.50 2.26
C GLY A 106 -29.18 -0.44 3.04
N ALA A 107 -27.85 -0.47 2.96
CA ALA A 107 -26.94 0.36 3.75
C ALA A 107 -27.20 1.88 3.66
N ARG A 108 -27.86 2.33 2.59
CA ARG A 108 -28.14 3.75 2.31
C ARG A 108 -29.47 4.29 2.85
N ALA A 109 -30.28 3.47 3.51
CA ALA A 109 -31.64 3.89 3.86
C ALA A 109 -31.74 4.79 5.10
N GLU A 110 -30.72 4.85 5.98
CA GLU A 110 -30.90 5.43 7.33
C GLU A 110 -29.74 6.30 7.87
N ILE A 111 -28.61 6.47 7.16
CA ILE A 111 -27.44 7.21 7.70
C ILE A 111 -27.23 8.52 6.94
N GLY A 112 -27.74 9.62 7.49
CA GLY A 112 -27.25 10.99 7.31
C GLY A 112 -26.93 11.50 5.90
N GLU A 113 -26.18 12.60 5.86
CA GLU A 113 -25.53 13.09 4.65
C GLU A 113 -24.28 12.24 4.41
N PHE A 114 -24.32 11.38 3.40
CA PHE A 114 -23.18 10.51 3.05
C PHE A 114 -22.10 11.33 2.34
N VAL A 115 -20.89 11.32 2.90
CA VAL A 115 -19.69 11.91 2.32
C VAL A 115 -18.82 10.78 1.81
N GLU A 116 -18.46 10.83 0.53
CA GLU A 116 -17.68 9.77 -0.15
C GLU A 116 -16.19 10.14 -0.28
N TYR A 117 -15.82 11.34 0.14
CA TYR A 117 -14.45 11.83 0.05
C TYR A 117 -13.69 11.44 1.30
N ASP A 118 -12.63 10.64 1.14
CA ASP A 118 -11.65 10.33 2.18
C ASP A 118 -10.41 11.21 1.92
N LEU A 119 -9.84 11.80 2.97
CA LEU A 119 -8.61 12.59 2.85
C LEU A 119 -7.42 11.70 2.47
N ASP A 120 -6.65 12.14 1.48
CA ASP A 120 -5.36 11.53 1.18
C ASP A 120 -4.23 12.14 2.03
N ASN A 121 -3.00 11.65 1.85
CA ASN A 121 -1.85 12.14 2.62
C ASN A 121 -1.58 13.63 2.40
N GLU A 122 -1.79 14.14 1.18
CA GLU A 122 -1.60 15.56 0.86
C GLU A 122 -2.64 16.42 1.59
N ASP A 123 -3.90 15.98 1.58
CA ASP A 123 -4.99 16.62 2.28
C ASP A 123 -4.78 16.65 3.81
N GLU A 124 -4.30 15.53 4.39
CA GLU A 124 -3.97 15.44 5.82
C GLU A 124 -2.81 16.36 6.22
N ASP A 125 -1.75 16.40 5.41
CA ASP A 125 -0.61 17.29 5.62
C ASP A 125 -1.04 18.76 5.56
N TRP A 126 -1.82 19.14 4.53
CA TRP A 126 -2.37 20.48 4.39
C TRP A 126 -3.26 20.86 5.58
N LEU A 127 -4.15 19.96 6.01
CA LEU A 127 -5.05 20.19 7.14
C LEU A 127 -4.29 20.38 8.45
N SER A 128 -3.22 19.60 8.65
CA SER A 128 -2.33 19.71 9.81
C SER A 128 -1.65 21.08 9.86
N GLU A 129 -1.01 21.50 8.76
CA GLU A 129 -0.37 22.82 8.65
C GLU A 129 -1.37 23.96 8.85
N PHE A 130 -2.53 23.87 8.21
CA PHE A 130 -3.59 24.87 8.31
C PHE A 130 -4.10 25.05 9.75
N ASN A 131 -4.21 23.96 10.50
CA ASN A 131 -4.66 23.99 11.89
C ASN A 131 -3.57 24.47 12.87
N MET A 132 -2.29 24.29 12.54
CA MET A 132 -1.19 24.89 13.31
C MET A 132 -1.27 26.42 13.33
N GLU A 133 -1.81 27.04 12.28
CA GLU A 133 -1.99 28.49 12.14
C GLU A 133 -3.20 29.08 12.92
N ARG A 134 -3.75 28.34 13.88
CA ARG A 134 -4.93 28.67 14.72
C ARG A 134 -6.28 28.63 14.00
N ASN A 135 -6.37 27.98 12.86
CA ASN A 135 -7.65 27.52 12.36
C ASN A 135 -7.98 26.18 13.04
N ASN A 136 -9.26 25.93 13.33
CA ASN A 136 -9.69 24.68 13.95
C ASN A 136 -10.74 24.07 13.02
N LEU A 137 -10.25 23.46 11.95
CA LEU A 137 -11.05 22.74 10.96
C LEU A 137 -10.93 21.24 11.27
N SER A 138 -12.06 20.57 11.53
CA SER A 138 -12.07 19.12 11.69
C SER A 138 -11.96 18.41 10.34
N ALA A 139 -11.35 17.22 10.34
CA ALA A 139 -11.23 16.38 9.15
C ALA A 139 -12.60 16.11 8.50
N GLU A 140 -13.61 15.72 9.29
CA GLU A 140 -14.97 15.47 8.80
C GLU A 140 -15.59 16.67 8.06
N ASN A 141 -15.37 17.90 8.57
CA ASN A 141 -15.87 19.10 7.91
C ASN A 141 -15.11 19.35 6.61
N PHE A 142 -13.80 19.13 6.60
CA PHE A 142 -12.97 19.29 5.42
C PHE A 142 -13.39 18.31 4.30
N GLU A 143 -13.53 17.03 4.62
CA GLU A 143 -14.05 15.98 3.72
C GLU A 143 -15.41 16.37 3.14
N THR A 144 -16.32 16.81 4.00
CA THR A 144 -17.67 17.21 3.57
C THR A 144 -17.61 18.36 2.57
N ILE A 145 -16.77 19.38 2.82
CA ILE A 145 -16.64 20.54 1.94
C ILE A 145 -16.02 20.14 0.61
N LEU A 146 -14.92 19.37 0.63
CA LEU A 146 -14.26 18.89 -0.58
C LEU A 146 -15.23 18.07 -1.45
N TYR A 147 -15.97 17.15 -0.83
CA TYR A 147 -17.00 16.36 -1.51
C TYR A 147 -18.06 17.25 -2.16
N LYS A 148 -18.55 18.27 -1.45
CA LYS A 148 -19.57 19.17 -1.99
C LYS A 148 -19.03 20.04 -3.11
N LEU A 149 -17.80 20.54 -3.02
CA LEU A 149 -17.16 21.29 -4.10
C LEU A 149 -17.06 20.43 -5.37
N GLU A 150 -16.67 19.16 -5.23
CA GLU A 150 -16.62 18.21 -6.34
C GLU A 150 -17.99 18.04 -7.03
N VAL A 151 -19.03 17.77 -6.22
CA VAL A 151 -20.40 17.58 -6.72
C VAL A 151 -20.94 18.85 -7.38
N LEU A 152 -20.66 20.02 -6.81
CA LEU A 152 -21.12 21.30 -7.33
C LEU A 152 -20.42 21.65 -8.65
N ASP A 153 -19.12 21.44 -8.74
CA ASP A 153 -18.36 21.67 -9.96
C ASP A 153 -18.76 20.70 -11.07
N HIS A 154 -18.94 19.41 -10.75
CA HIS A 154 -19.51 18.44 -11.68
C HIS A 154 -20.88 18.91 -12.20
N LYS A 155 -21.76 19.38 -11.33
CA LYS A 155 -23.08 19.91 -11.72
C LYS A 155 -22.98 21.18 -12.57
N ALA A 156 -21.99 22.03 -12.32
CA ALA A 156 -21.71 23.21 -13.14
C ALA A 156 -21.23 22.82 -14.54
N ARG A 157 -20.36 21.81 -14.65
CA ARG A 157 -19.89 21.23 -15.93
C ARG A 157 -21.03 20.61 -16.73
N GLU A 158 -21.89 19.83 -16.10
CA GLU A 158 -23.07 19.24 -16.75
C GLU A 158 -23.99 20.33 -17.31
N ARG A 159 -24.24 21.41 -16.56
CA ARG A 159 -25.05 22.55 -17.02
C ARG A 159 -24.40 23.31 -18.19
N ALA A 160 -23.08 23.39 -18.21
CA ALA A 160 -22.33 24.00 -19.31
C ALA A 160 -22.25 23.08 -20.55
N GLY A 161 -22.79 21.86 -20.49
CA GLY A 161 -22.70 20.87 -21.56
C GLY A 161 -21.30 20.26 -21.71
N ILE A 162 -20.44 20.41 -20.71
CA ILE A 162 -19.07 19.89 -20.71
C ILE A 162 -19.09 18.50 -20.07
N ILE A 163 -19.53 17.51 -20.84
CA ILE A 163 -19.51 16.09 -20.45
C ILE A 163 -18.19 15.50 -20.95
N VAL A 164 -17.07 15.87 -20.33
CA VAL A 164 -15.74 15.38 -20.74
C VAL A 164 -15.53 13.98 -20.18
N SER A 165 -15.22 13.02 -21.06
CA SER A 165 -14.62 11.74 -20.67
C SER A 165 -13.23 12.01 -20.08
N THR A 166 -13.04 11.65 -18.81
CA THR A 166 -11.91 12.05 -17.95
C THR A 166 -10.58 11.36 -18.27
N LEU A 167 -10.41 10.77 -19.46
CA LEU A 167 -9.13 10.16 -19.83
C LEU A 167 -8.16 11.21 -20.39
N GLY A 168 -7.31 11.74 -19.51
CA GLY A 168 -6.03 12.36 -19.88
C GLY A 168 -6.04 13.83 -20.27
N SER A 169 -7.13 14.58 -20.05
CA SER A 169 -7.14 16.04 -20.21
C SER A 169 -7.49 16.76 -18.92
N ALA A 170 -6.90 17.95 -18.77
CA ALA A 170 -7.18 18.90 -17.72
C ALA A 170 -8.68 19.23 -17.62
N ILE A 171 -9.29 18.96 -16.48
CA ILE A 171 -10.70 19.28 -16.24
C ILE A 171 -10.75 20.73 -15.71
N PRO A 172 -11.31 21.69 -16.47
CA PRO A 172 -11.39 23.06 -16.01
C PRO A 172 -12.41 23.16 -14.87
N VAL A 173 -11.99 23.77 -13.77
CA VAL A 173 -12.89 24.13 -12.65
C VAL A 173 -13.81 25.26 -13.12
N LEU A 174 -15.12 24.99 -13.19
CA LEU A 174 -16.14 25.97 -13.58
C LEU A 174 -16.84 26.60 -12.39
N LEU A 175 -16.80 25.94 -11.23
CA LEU A 175 -17.41 26.46 -10.01
C LEU A 175 -16.72 27.76 -9.57
N THR A 176 -17.48 28.86 -9.53
CA THR A 176 -16.99 30.13 -8.99
C THR A 176 -17.03 30.14 -7.46
N PHE A 177 -16.17 30.94 -6.85
CA PHE A 177 -16.10 31.05 -5.40
C PHE A 177 -17.44 31.52 -4.79
N ASP A 178 -18.06 32.56 -5.37
CA ASP A 178 -19.34 33.10 -4.88
C ASP A 178 -20.46 32.05 -4.91
N ALA A 179 -20.53 31.25 -5.99
CA ALA A 179 -21.51 30.18 -6.11
C ALA A 179 -21.26 29.04 -5.10
N ALA A 180 -19.98 28.75 -4.81
CA ALA A 180 -19.61 27.79 -3.79
C ALA A 180 -20.00 28.27 -2.38
N VAL A 181 -19.73 29.54 -2.05
CA VAL A 181 -20.11 30.15 -0.77
C VAL A 181 -21.63 30.15 -0.59
N GLU A 182 -22.39 30.50 -1.63
CA GLU A 182 -23.85 30.50 -1.59
C GLU A 182 -24.41 29.09 -1.33
N ALA A 183 -23.85 28.08 -2.00
CA ALA A 183 -24.29 26.69 -1.86
C ALA A 183 -23.90 26.07 -0.51
N LEU A 184 -22.80 26.53 0.09
CA LEU A 184 -22.22 25.98 1.33
C LEU A 184 -22.47 26.85 2.56
N GLN A 185 -23.37 27.83 2.47
CA GLN A 185 -23.73 28.71 3.59
C GLN A 185 -24.31 27.98 4.82
N SER A 186 -24.78 26.74 4.66
CA SER A 186 -25.27 25.91 5.76
C SER A 186 -24.15 25.48 6.70
N PHE A 187 -22.90 25.47 6.24
CA PHE A 187 -21.74 25.17 7.06
C PHE A 187 -21.36 26.41 7.87
N SER A 188 -21.33 26.29 9.20
CA SER A 188 -20.96 27.38 10.11
C SER A 188 -19.44 27.61 10.14
N ILE A 189 -18.87 27.93 8.97
CA ILE A 189 -17.42 28.07 8.77
C ILE A 189 -17.09 29.52 8.51
N LYS A 190 -15.95 29.98 9.06
CA LYS A 190 -15.46 31.33 8.83
C LYS A 190 -15.13 31.49 7.34
N TYR A 191 -15.57 32.60 6.76
CA TYR A 191 -15.32 32.91 5.34
C TYR A 191 -13.84 32.75 4.93
N GLY A 192 -12.89 33.22 5.77
CA GLY A 192 -11.46 33.08 5.48
C GLY A 192 -10.99 31.62 5.41
N VAL A 193 -11.55 30.74 6.25
CA VAL A 193 -11.24 29.30 6.22
C VAL A 193 -11.79 28.69 4.94
N PHE A 194 -13.03 29.02 4.59
CA PHE A 194 -13.64 28.56 3.34
C PHE A 194 -12.86 29.01 2.10
N GLN A 195 -12.35 30.25 2.10
CA GLN A 195 -11.52 30.78 1.03
C GLN A 195 -10.21 30.00 0.87
N SER A 196 -9.56 29.62 1.97
CA SER A 196 -8.36 28.79 1.95
C SER A 196 -8.66 27.38 1.39
N ILE A 197 -9.74 26.74 1.84
CA ILE A 197 -10.17 25.42 1.36
C ILE A 197 -10.45 25.46 -0.15
N TYR A 198 -11.21 26.46 -0.62
CA TYR A 198 -11.52 26.58 -2.04
C TYR A 198 -10.27 26.82 -2.88
N SER A 199 -9.33 27.64 -2.38
CA SER A 199 -8.05 27.89 -3.06
C SER A 199 -7.22 26.62 -3.16
N TYR A 200 -7.15 25.84 -2.08
CA TYR A 200 -6.48 24.53 -2.04
C TYR A 200 -7.10 23.55 -3.04
N TRP A 201 -8.41 23.30 -2.94
CA TRP A 201 -9.13 22.38 -3.82
C TRP A 201 -8.97 22.76 -5.30
N LYS A 202 -9.12 24.04 -5.62
CA LYS A 202 -8.91 24.53 -6.99
C LYS A 202 -7.47 24.38 -7.46
N GLY A 203 -6.50 24.53 -6.56
CA GLY A 203 -5.08 24.30 -6.82
C GLY A 203 -4.81 22.85 -7.22
N LYS A 204 -5.30 21.89 -6.42
CA LYS A 204 -5.17 20.44 -6.65
C LYS A 204 -5.65 20.03 -8.05
N PHE A 205 -6.80 20.59 -8.49
CA PHE A 205 -7.33 20.36 -9.84
C PHE A 205 -6.49 20.94 -10.97
N ASN A 206 -5.77 22.04 -10.72
CA ASN A 206 -4.88 22.64 -11.71
C ASN A 206 -3.50 21.97 -11.75
N GLU A 207 -3.05 21.35 -10.66
CA GLU A 207 -1.74 20.68 -10.61
C GLU A 207 -1.73 19.37 -11.42
N LEU A 208 -2.86 18.65 -11.42
CA LEU A 208 -3.09 17.49 -12.30
C LEU A 208 -3.06 17.85 -13.81
N VAL A 209 -3.00 19.14 -14.16
CA VAL A 209 -2.86 19.66 -15.54
C VAL A 209 -1.38 19.87 -15.91
N GLY A 210 -0.49 20.06 -14.93
CA GLY A 210 0.89 20.51 -15.14
C GLY A 210 1.88 19.41 -15.55
N ASP A 211 1.64 18.16 -15.15
CA ASP A 211 2.66 17.10 -15.25
C ASP A 211 2.70 16.35 -16.58
N SER A 212 1.86 16.70 -17.56
CA SER A 212 1.81 16.01 -18.86
C SER A 212 2.67 16.63 -19.97
N CYS A 213 3.39 17.73 -19.73
CA CYS A 213 4.08 18.47 -20.79
C CYS A 213 5.58 18.78 -20.55
N ALA A 214 6.16 18.32 -19.44
CA ALA A 214 7.55 18.66 -19.08
C ALA A 214 8.51 17.45 -19.14
N ASP A 215 8.52 16.69 -20.25
CA ASP A 215 9.62 15.76 -20.51
C ASP A 215 9.80 15.48 -22.02
N SER A 216 10.25 16.49 -22.76
CA SER A 216 10.85 16.30 -24.10
C SER A 216 11.71 17.48 -24.53
N GLN A 217 12.67 17.88 -23.69
CA GLN A 217 13.76 18.76 -24.12
C GLN A 217 15.08 17.99 -24.04
N PHE A 218 15.31 17.08 -24.99
CA PHE A 218 16.66 16.57 -25.26
C PHE A 218 17.53 17.75 -25.74
N PRO A 219 18.68 18.04 -25.10
CA PRO A 219 19.61 19.02 -25.63
C PRO A 219 20.28 18.45 -26.89
N SER A 220 20.05 19.12 -28.01
CA SER A 220 20.75 18.87 -29.27
C SER A 220 22.24 19.19 -29.11
N VAL A 221 23.06 18.16 -29.01
CA VAL A 221 24.52 18.29 -29.05
C VAL A 221 24.93 18.66 -30.48
N SER A 222 25.30 19.92 -30.69
CA SER A 222 25.93 20.37 -31.92
C SER A 222 27.40 19.91 -31.96
N CYS A 223 27.68 18.86 -32.74
CA CYS A 223 29.04 18.54 -33.14
C CYS A 223 29.59 19.66 -34.03
N THR A 224 30.44 20.50 -33.46
CA THR A 224 31.36 21.34 -34.22
C THR A 224 32.61 20.51 -34.52
N VAL A 225 32.75 20.09 -35.78
CA VAL A 225 34.00 19.52 -36.30
C VAL A 225 35.00 20.67 -36.41
N ARG A 226 36.10 20.57 -35.67
CA ARG A 226 37.33 21.33 -35.91
C ARG A 226 38.31 20.45 -36.67
N ASP A 227 38.92 21.10 -37.64
CA ASP A 227 40.02 20.74 -38.57
C ASP A 227 39.70 19.80 -39.75
#